data_AF-A0A6L9KWE3-F1
#
_entry.id   AF-A0A6L9KWE3-F1
#
_cell.length_a   1.000
_cell.length_b   1.000
_cell.length_c   1.000
_cell.angle_alpha   90.00
_cell.angle_beta   90.00
_cell.angle_gamma   90.00
#
_symmetry.space_group_name_H-M   'P 1'
#
loop_
_entity.id
_entity.type
_entity.pdbx_description
1 polymer ?
#
loop_
_entity_poly.entity_id
_entity_poly.type
_entity_poly.pdbx_seq_one_letter_code
_entity_poly.pdbx_strand_id
1 'polypeptide(L)'
;AASLIWVLLLALFFTEHPQDHPRITLAELATLPPPKTRTTKVAWGRLFKRMVPVALVYFCYGWTLWLFLSWIPQYFLHSYSLDLKKSAIFASSVFFAGVLGDTLGGIISDKILRKTGNLKYARSLLVATGMTGALLSLLPLLIIHDLYISLACLASGFFFSELCIGPMWAIPMDIAPEYSGTASGMMNTGSALAAIISPVASGFLIDMTGSWEVPFIGSMILMGVGVLLSFRMKPERKFQPEENPVAATLESTPA
;
A
#
# COMPACT_ATOMS: atom_id res chain seq x y z
N ALA A 1 -18.93 6.39 18.90
CA ALA A 1 -20.11 7.22 18.55
C ALA A 1 -19.95 7.88 17.18
N ALA A 2 -18.94 8.73 16.96
CA ALA A 2 -18.71 9.40 15.66
C ALA A 2 -18.57 8.43 14.48
N SER A 3 -17.83 7.33 14.64
CA SER A 3 -17.66 6.32 13.57
C SER A 3 -18.96 5.60 13.23
N LEU A 4 -19.86 5.38 14.21
CA LEU A 4 -21.16 4.75 13.98
C LEU A 4 -22.13 5.69 13.27
N ILE A 5 -22.09 6.98 13.63
CA ILE A 5 -22.85 8.04 12.94
C ILE A 5 -22.37 8.16 11.49
N TRP A 6 -21.06 8.10 11.25
CA TRP A 6 -20.49 8.11 9.91
C TRP A 6 -20.89 6.90 9.07
N VAL A 7 -20.89 5.70 9.66
CA VAL A 7 -21.39 4.48 8.99
C VAL A 7 -22.87 4.58 8.66
N LEU A 8 -23.70 5.11 9.57
CA LEU A 8 -25.12 5.35 9.31
C LEU A 8 -25.33 6.38 8.18
N LEU A 9 -24.54 7.45 8.16
CA LEU A 9 -24.57 8.44 7.08
C LEU A 9 -24.17 7.82 5.74
N LEU A 10 -23.10 7.03 5.70
CA LEU A 10 -22.70 6.32 4.48
C LEU A 10 -23.76 5.31 4.04
N ALA A 11 -24.36 4.57 4.95
CA ALA A 11 -25.42 3.62 4.62
C ALA A 11 -26.68 4.30 4.05
N LEU A 12 -26.98 5.53 4.49
CA LEU A 12 -28.15 6.30 4.04
C LEU A 12 -27.90 7.11 2.76
N PHE A 13 -26.65 7.53 2.51
CA PHE A 13 -26.31 8.39 1.37
C PHE A 13 -25.57 7.67 0.22
N PHE A 14 -24.92 6.54 0.48
CA PHE A 14 -24.08 5.86 -0.49
C PHE A 14 -24.83 4.71 -1.15
N THR A 15 -25.37 4.94 -2.35
CA THR A 15 -25.97 3.92 -3.20
C THR A 15 -25.02 3.52 -4.32
N GLU A 16 -24.82 2.22 -4.53
CA GLU A 16 -23.89 1.69 -5.54
C GLU A 16 -24.34 1.99 -6.98
N HIS A 17 -25.62 2.31 -7.18
CA HIS A 17 -26.17 2.72 -8.45
C HIS A 17 -26.67 4.17 -8.38
N PRO A 18 -26.27 5.02 -9.35
CA PRO A 18 -26.86 6.35 -9.52
C PRO A 18 -28.40 6.28 -9.67
N GLN A 19 -28.91 5.15 -10.15
CA GLN A 19 -30.33 4.88 -10.36
C GLN A 19 -31.11 4.77 -9.04
N ASP A 20 -30.45 4.35 -7.96
CA ASP A 20 -31.06 4.11 -6.65
C ASP A 20 -30.94 5.32 -5.71
N HIS A 21 -30.25 6.39 -6.16
CA HIS A 21 -30.05 7.56 -5.33
C HIS A 21 -31.34 8.41 -5.28
N PRO A 22 -31.88 8.72 -4.08
CA PRO A 22 -33.19 9.38 -3.95
C PRO A 22 -33.24 10.82 -4.50
N ARG A 23 -32.10 11.39 -4.91
CA ARG A 23 -32.01 12.74 -5.51
C ARG A 23 -31.68 12.75 -7.01
N ILE A 24 -31.50 11.60 -7.67
CA ILE A 24 -31.17 11.59 -9.10
C ILE A 24 -32.44 11.70 -9.94
N THR A 25 -32.44 12.65 -10.87
CA THR A 25 -33.57 12.92 -11.75
C THR A 25 -33.44 12.08 -13.03
N LEU A 26 -34.56 11.63 -13.61
CA LEU A 26 -34.57 10.83 -14.86
C LEU A 26 -33.78 11.48 -16.03
N ALA A 27 -33.68 12.81 -16.06
CA ALA A 27 -32.88 13.55 -17.03
C ALA A 27 -31.36 13.39 -16.81
N GLU A 28 -30.89 13.33 -15.57
CA GLU A 28 -29.48 13.05 -15.24
C GLU A 28 -29.15 11.59 -15.52
N LEU A 29 -30.09 10.68 -15.26
CA LEU A 29 -29.94 9.25 -15.56
C LEU A 29 -29.71 9.00 -17.07
N ALA A 30 -30.37 9.77 -17.93
CA ALA A 30 -30.21 9.67 -19.38
C ALA A 30 -28.85 10.19 -19.90
N THR A 31 -28.15 11.02 -19.12
CA THR A 31 -26.80 11.50 -19.46
C THR A 31 -25.69 10.56 -19.02
N LEU A 32 -25.99 9.57 -18.16
CA LEU A 32 -25.01 8.64 -17.66
C LEU A 32 -24.70 7.56 -18.70
N PRO A 33 -23.42 7.16 -18.84
CA PRO A 33 -23.05 6.03 -19.69
C PRO A 33 -23.78 4.76 -19.21
N PRO A 34 -24.16 3.85 -20.13
CA PRO A 34 -24.88 2.64 -19.78
C PRO A 34 -24.10 1.85 -18.72
N PRO A 35 -24.79 1.27 -17.72
CA PRO A 35 -24.14 0.52 -16.65
C PRO A 35 -23.31 -0.61 -17.26
N LYS A 36 -21.99 -0.59 -17.02
CA LYS A 36 -21.12 -1.68 -17.45
C LYS A 36 -21.57 -2.97 -16.77
N THR A 37 -22.10 -3.90 -17.56
CA THR A 37 -22.47 -5.25 -17.09
C THR A 37 -21.22 -5.94 -16.55
N ARG A 38 -21.15 -6.15 -15.23
CA ARG A 38 -20.14 -7.01 -14.59
C ARG A 38 -20.48 -8.47 -14.89
N THR A 39 -20.02 -8.98 -16.03
CA THR A 39 -20.33 -10.36 -16.46
C THR A 39 -19.09 -11.16 -16.88
N THR A 40 -17.89 -10.73 -16.50
CA THR A 40 -16.69 -11.53 -16.76
C THR A 40 -16.37 -12.38 -15.52
N LYS A 41 -16.44 -13.72 -15.68
CA LYS A 41 -16.00 -14.68 -14.65
C LYS A 41 -14.54 -14.38 -14.30
N VAL A 42 -14.27 -14.07 -13.03
CA VAL A 42 -12.92 -13.77 -12.57
C VAL A 42 -12.04 -15.01 -12.79
N ALA A 43 -11.01 -14.89 -13.63
CA ALA A 43 -10.01 -15.95 -13.77
C ALA A 43 -9.03 -15.90 -12.57
N TRP A 44 -9.52 -16.31 -11.39
CA TRP A 44 -8.86 -16.22 -10.09
C TRP A 44 -7.40 -16.68 -10.11
N GLY A 45 -7.09 -17.82 -10.74
CA GLY A 45 -5.72 -18.34 -10.82
C GLY A 45 -4.76 -17.44 -11.63
N ARG A 46 -5.25 -16.80 -12.70
CA ARG A 46 -4.44 -15.86 -13.51
C ARG A 46 -4.28 -14.52 -12.81
N LEU A 47 -5.35 -14.02 -12.20
CA LEU A 47 -5.32 -12.78 -11.42
C LEU A 47 -4.36 -12.92 -10.23
N PHE A 48 -4.42 -14.04 -9.51
CA PHE A 48 -3.51 -14.34 -8.41
C PHE A 48 -2.05 -14.34 -8.86
N LYS A 49 -1.70 -15.10 -9.91
CA LYS A 49 -0.32 -15.11 -10.46
C LYS A 49 0.18 -13.71 -10.87
N ARG A 50 -0.73 -12.83 -11.31
CA ARG A 50 -0.39 -11.44 -11.66
C ARG A 50 -0.24 -10.54 -10.45
N MET A 51 -0.99 -10.77 -9.38
CA MET A 51 -0.94 -9.99 -8.15
C MET A 51 0.09 -10.46 -7.15
N VAL A 52 0.62 -11.69 -7.26
CA VAL A 52 1.65 -12.21 -6.35
C VAL A 52 2.84 -11.25 -6.19
N PRO A 53 3.46 -10.68 -7.25
CA PRO A 53 4.56 -9.73 -7.08
C PRO A 53 4.13 -8.46 -6.31
N VAL A 54 2.91 -7.99 -6.55
CA VAL A 54 2.36 -6.80 -5.89
C VAL A 54 2.08 -7.08 -4.41
N ALA A 55 1.47 -8.23 -4.11
CA ALA A 55 1.21 -8.69 -2.76
C ALA A 55 2.50 -8.95 -1.97
N LEU A 56 3.55 -9.47 -2.61
CA LEU A 56 4.86 -9.67 -1.97
C LEU A 56 5.58 -8.36 -1.66
N VAL A 57 5.52 -7.37 -2.56
CA VAL A 57 6.05 -6.03 -2.29
C VAL A 57 5.28 -5.37 -1.16
N TYR A 58 3.94 -5.49 -1.17
CA TYR A 58 3.09 -4.98 -0.10
C TYR A 58 3.27 -5.73 1.23
N PHE A 59 3.64 -7.01 1.19
CA PHE A 59 4.07 -7.79 2.36
C PHE A 59 5.36 -7.23 2.94
N CYS A 60 6.37 -6.96 2.11
CA CYS A 60 7.64 -6.39 2.57
C CYS A 60 7.42 -5.00 3.18
N TYR A 61 6.63 -4.15 2.52
CA TYR A 61 6.26 -2.84 3.06
C TYR A 61 5.46 -2.96 4.37
N GLY A 62 4.45 -3.83 4.40
CA GLY A 62 3.63 -4.07 5.60
C GLY A 62 4.47 -4.55 6.78
N TRP A 63 5.44 -5.42 6.54
CA TRP A 63 6.38 -5.88 7.57
C TRP A 63 7.15 -4.71 8.18
N THR A 64 7.75 -3.86 7.33
CA THR A 64 8.51 -2.71 7.77
C THR A 64 7.61 -1.71 8.51
N LEU A 65 6.40 -1.47 8.02
CA LEU A 65 5.41 -0.57 8.64
C LEU A 65 5.07 -1.02 10.06
N TRP A 66 4.76 -2.30 10.24
CA TRP A 66 4.44 -2.86 11.57
C TRP A 66 5.64 -2.84 12.51
N LEU A 67 6.84 -3.08 11.97
CA LEU A 67 8.08 -2.92 12.73
C LEU A 67 8.25 -1.48 13.18
N PHE A 68 8.08 -0.48 12.30
CA PHE A 68 8.14 0.93 12.66
C PHE A 68 7.12 1.28 13.76
N LEU A 69 5.85 0.89 13.56
CA LEU A 69 4.77 1.16 14.51
C LEU A 69 5.03 0.57 15.90
N SER A 70 5.59 -0.64 15.95
CA SER A 70 5.87 -1.33 17.22
C SER A 70 7.16 -0.84 17.87
N TRP A 71 8.20 -0.58 17.06
CA TRP A 71 9.54 -0.29 17.55
C TRP A 71 9.75 1.18 17.89
N ILE A 72 9.16 2.12 17.15
CA ILE A 72 9.30 3.57 17.42
C ILE A 72 8.90 3.91 18.87
N PRO A 73 7.74 3.49 19.39
CA PRO A 73 7.34 3.83 20.76
C PRO A 73 8.26 3.20 21.81
N GLN A 74 8.71 1.95 21.59
CA GLN A 74 9.60 1.26 22.52
C GLN A 74 11.02 1.85 22.51
N TYR A 75 11.52 2.27 21.35
CA TYR A 75 12.83 2.91 21.23
C TYR A 75 12.91 4.20 22.04
N PHE A 76 11.91 5.08 21.94
CA PHE A 76 11.90 6.31 22.75
C PHE A 76 11.70 6.05 24.25
N LEU A 77 10.96 5.00 24.62
CA LEU A 77 10.72 4.64 26.01
C LEU A 77 11.95 4.01 26.68
N HIS A 78 12.59 3.04 26.03
CA HIS A 78 13.68 2.26 26.62
C HIS A 78 15.06 2.91 26.43
N SER A 79 15.38 3.45 25.25
CA SER A 79 16.73 3.94 24.96
C SER A 79 17.03 5.31 25.57
N TYR A 80 16.00 6.12 25.83
CA TYR A 80 16.19 7.49 26.34
C TYR A 80 15.57 7.75 27.71
N SER A 81 14.93 6.74 28.33
CA SER A 81 14.24 6.87 29.64
C SER A 81 13.33 8.10 29.71
N LEU A 82 12.76 8.51 28.57
CA LEU A 82 11.97 9.72 28.46
C LEU A 82 10.61 9.50 29.12
N ASP A 83 10.15 10.54 29.82
CA ASP A 83 8.80 10.61 30.38
C ASP A 83 7.77 10.29 29.28
N LEU A 84 6.79 9.43 29.59
CA LEU A 84 5.85 8.84 28.63
C LEU A 84 5.17 9.89 27.73
N LYS A 85 4.91 11.07 28.28
CA LYS A 85 4.37 12.23 27.54
C LYS A 85 5.28 12.71 26.41
N LYS A 86 6.59 12.82 26.65
CA LYS A 86 7.54 13.30 25.63
C LYS A 86 7.71 12.27 24.52
N SER A 87 7.80 10.99 24.87
CA SER A 87 7.87 9.89 23.90
C SER A 87 6.64 9.85 22.97
N ALA A 88 5.44 10.09 23.51
CA ALA A 88 4.22 10.18 22.71
C ALA A 88 4.22 11.37 21.72
N ILE A 89 4.74 12.53 22.13
CA ILE A 89 4.87 13.72 21.27
C ILE A 89 5.88 13.47 20.13
N PHE A 90 7.01 12.82 20.45
CA PHE A 90 8.02 12.46 19.44
C PHE A 90 7.49 11.42 18.45
N ALA A 91 6.85 10.35 18.92
CA ALA A 91 6.21 9.37 18.05
C ALA A 91 5.14 10.01 17.15
N SER A 92 4.33 10.92 17.70
CA SER A 92 3.32 11.67 16.94
C SER A 92 3.94 12.54 15.85
N SER A 93 5.11 13.13 16.10
CA SER A 93 5.86 13.90 15.09
C SER A 93 6.35 13.01 13.94
N VAL A 94 6.81 11.79 14.23
CA VAL A 94 7.18 10.80 13.21
C VAL A 94 5.97 10.37 12.39
N PHE A 95 4.84 10.08 13.03
CA PHE A 95 3.62 9.73 12.32
C PHE A 95 3.08 10.87 11.45
N PHE A 96 3.21 12.11 11.91
CA PHE A 96 2.83 13.28 11.11
C PHE A 96 3.68 13.42 9.85
N ALA A 97 4.99 13.12 9.93
CA ALA A 97 5.84 13.03 8.75
C ALA A 97 5.35 11.93 7.79
N GLY A 98 4.86 10.80 8.31
CA GLY A 98 4.21 9.77 7.50
C GLY A 98 2.99 10.27 6.72
N VAL A 99 2.09 11.00 7.37
CA VAL A 99 0.89 11.59 6.72
C VAL A 99 1.27 12.53 5.56
N LEU A 100 2.32 13.34 5.76
CA LEU A 100 2.87 14.18 4.69
C LEU A 100 3.47 13.34 3.57
N GLY A 101 4.18 12.26 3.91
CA GLY A 101 4.75 11.29 2.98
C GLY A 101 3.69 10.65 2.09
N ASP A 102 2.62 10.12 2.68
CA ASP A 102 1.50 9.51 1.93
C ASP A 102 0.87 10.51 0.95
N THR A 103 0.52 11.70 1.45
CA THR A 103 -0.10 12.77 0.65
C THR A 103 0.79 13.16 -0.54
N LEU A 104 2.09 13.36 -0.28
CA LEU A 104 3.05 13.70 -1.34
C LEU A 104 3.30 12.53 -2.28
N GLY A 105 3.27 11.29 -1.79
CA GLY A 105 3.46 10.08 -2.58
C GLY A 105 2.43 9.95 -3.69
N GLY A 106 1.16 10.18 -3.33
CA GLY A 106 0.06 10.24 -4.31
C GLY A 106 0.25 11.37 -5.34
N ILE A 107 0.48 12.60 -4.87
CA ILE A 107 0.64 13.77 -5.74
C ILE A 107 1.82 13.61 -6.70
N ILE A 108 2.96 13.14 -6.19
CA ILE A 108 4.18 12.92 -6.98
C ILE A 108 3.96 11.81 -8.00
N SER A 109 3.32 10.70 -7.60
CA SER A 109 3.01 9.60 -8.52
C SER A 109 2.15 10.07 -9.69
N ASP A 110 1.07 10.81 -9.39
CA ASP A 110 0.16 11.34 -10.41
C ASP A 110 0.83 12.38 -11.30
N LYS A 111 1.69 13.23 -10.73
CA LYS A 111 2.45 14.23 -11.50
C LYS A 111 3.46 13.56 -12.45
N ILE A 112 4.16 12.52 -11.99
CA ILE A 112 5.08 11.74 -12.84
C ILE A 112 4.28 11.03 -13.93
N LEU A 113 3.12 10.46 -13.61
CA LEU A 113 2.25 9.82 -14.59
C LEU A 113 1.80 10.79 -15.69
N ARG A 114 1.33 11.99 -15.31
CA ARG A 114 0.92 13.02 -16.27
C ARG A 114 2.06 13.51 -17.16
N LYS A 115 3.29 13.57 -16.63
CA LYS A 115 4.45 14.09 -17.36
C LYS A 115 5.13 13.05 -18.26
N THR A 116 5.26 11.81 -17.78
CA THR A 116 6.02 10.75 -18.47
C THR A 116 5.11 9.79 -19.24
N GLY A 117 3.82 9.69 -18.89
CA GLY A 117 2.88 8.75 -19.50
C GLY A 117 3.19 7.27 -19.23
N ASN A 118 4.21 6.97 -18.42
CA ASN A 118 4.68 5.61 -18.19
C ASN A 118 4.41 5.17 -16.75
N LEU A 119 3.53 4.17 -16.62
CA LEU A 119 3.06 3.60 -15.35
C LEU A 119 4.17 2.96 -14.51
N LYS A 120 5.20 2.40 -15.14
CA LYS A 120 6.31 1.79 -14.41
C LYS A 120 7.19 2.84 -13.74
N TYR A 121 7.45 3.95 -14.42
CA TYR A 121 8.20 5.07 -13.81
C TYR A 121 7.37 5.78 -12.74
N ALA A 122 6.08 6.00 -12.98
CA ALA A 122 5.22 6.71 -12.03
C ALA A 122 4.98 5.94 -10.73
N ARG A 123 4.98 4.59 -10.79
CA ARG A 123 4.57 3.76 -9.65
C ARG A 123 5.66 2.84 -9.14
N SER A 124 6.13 1.92 -9.98
CA SER A 124 7.13 0.92 -9.58
C SER A 124 8.47 1.56 -9.20
N LEU A 125 8.94 2.56 -9.96
CA LEU A 125 10.17 3.28 -9.60
C LEU A 125 9.98 4.15 -8.34
N LEU A 126 8.84 4.82 -8.20
CA LEU A 126 8.56 5.64 -7.02
C LEU A 126 8.54 4.81 -5.73
N VAL A 127 7.91 3.63 -5.77
CA VAL A 127 7.94 2.64 -4.69
C VAL A 127 9.38 2.19 -4.40
N ALA A 128 10.17 1.86 -5.43
CA ALA A 128 11.57 1.47 -5.25
C ALA A 128 12.40 2.57 -4.56
N THR A 129 12.19 3.83 -4.97
CA THR A 129 12.89 4.98 -4.40
C THR A 129 12.46 5.28 -2.97
N GLY A 130 11.17 5.15 -2.64
CA GLY A 130 10.68 5.34 -1.28
C GLY A 130 11.18 4.24 -0.33
N MET A 131 11.11 2.97 -0.73
CA MET A 131 11.66 1.87 0.09
C MET A 131 13.18 1.98 0.27
N THR A 132 13.91 2.44 -0.74
CA THR A 132 15.35 2.70 -0.65
C THR A 132 15.65 3.90 0.25
N GLY A 133 14.89 4.99 0.13
CA GLY A 133 14.99 6.16 1.00
C GLY A 133 14.72 5.83 2.46
N ALA A 134 13.74 4.96 2.72
CA ALA A 134 13.47 4.43 4.05
C ALA A 134 14.66 3.62 4.59
N LEU A 135 15.23 2.71 3.78
CA LEU A 135 16.41 1.92 4.16
C LEU A 135 17.61 2.81 4.50
N LEU A 136 17.91 3.79 3.65
CA LEU A 136 19.03 4.72 3.85
C LEU A 136 18.84 5.61 5.07
N SER A 137 17.60 5.99 5.37
CA SER A 137 17.29 6.79 6.57
C SER A 137 17.44 6.00 7.87
N LEU A 138 17.37 4.66 7.80
CA LEU A 138 17.56 3.77 8.94
C LEU A 138 19.02 3.41 9.23
N LEU A 139 19.93 3.53 8.26
CA LEU A 139 21.35 3.20 8.47
C LEU A 139 22.03 4.04 9.57
N PRO A 140 21.83 5.37 9.67
CA PRO A 140 22.48 6.19 10.68
C PRO A 140 22.04 5.87 12.11
N LEU A 141 20.83 5.33 12.30
CA LEU A 141 20.32 4.90 13.61
C LEU A 141 21.16 3.80 14.26
N LEU A 142 21.93 3.05 13.47
CA LEU A 142 22.80 1.98 13.97
C LEU A 142 24.16 2.51 14.49
N ILE A 143 24.50 3.76 14.19
CA ILE A 143 25.84 4.33 14.46
C ILE A 143 25.75 5.52 15.42
N ILE A 144 24.70 6.33 15.30
CA ILE A 144 24.56 7.59 16.02
C ILE A 144 23.46 7.48 17.08
N HIS A 145 23.85 7.61 18.34
CA HIS A 145 22.94 7.53 19.49
C HIS A 145 22.58 8.92 20.03
N ASP A 146 22.11 9.82 19.17
CA ASP A 146 21.58 11.13 19.56
C ASP A 146 20.06 11.19 19.37
N LEU A 147 19.33 11.71 20.35
CA LEU A 147 17.86 11.72 20.35
C LEU A 147 17.27 12.46 19.15
N TYR A 148 17.84 13.63 18.81
CA TYR A 148 17.30 14.49 17.75
C TYR A 148 17.66 13.93 16.37
N ILE A 149 18.85 13.34 16.22
CA ILE A 149 19.27 12.67 14.99
C ILE A 149 18.42 11.42 14.76
N SER A 150 18.21 10.59 15.78
CA SER A 150 17.34 9.42 15.71
C SER A 150 15.90 9.79 15.35
N LEU A 151 15.36 10.87 15.94
CA LEU A 151 14.04 11.38 15.59
C LEU A 151 13.97 11.80 14.12
N ALA A 152 14.95 12.56 13.62
CA ALA A 152 14.98 13.01 12.23
C ALA A 152 15.12 11.83 11.24
N CYS A 153 15.94 10.84 11.58
CA CYS A 153 16.10 9.60 10.81
C CYS A 153 14.82 8.78 10.78
N LEU A 154 14.15 8.59 11.92
CA LEU A 154 12.87 7.88 12.00
C LEU A 154 11.77 8.62 11.24
N ALA A 155 11.66 9.94 11.40
CA ALA A 155 10.69 10.76 10.68
C ALA A 155 10.91 10.69 9.16
N SER A 156 12.16 10.80 8.71
CA SER A 156 12.51 10.68 7.29
C SER A 156 12.25 9.26 6.76
N GLY A 157 12.62 8.23 7.53
CA GLY A 157 12.39 6.83 7.16
C GLY A 157 10.90 6.51 7.02
N PHE A 158 10.09 6.97 7.96
CA PHE A 158 8.64 6.81 7.92
C PHE A 158 8.00 7.60 6.78
N PHE A 159 8.45 8.84 6.54
CA PHE A 159 8.03 9.65 5.39
C PHE A 159 8.27 8.94 4.05
N PHE A 160 9.47 8.39 3.83
CA PHE A 160 9.79 7.69 2.59
C PHE A 160 9.05 6.35 2.45
N SER A 161 8.76 5.68 3.57
CA SER A 161 7.94 4.47 3.57
C SER A 161 6.51 4.79 3.13
N GLU A 162 5.89 5.80 3.74
CA GLU A 162 4.52 6.24 3.43
C GLU A 162 4.40 6.83 2.03
N LEU A 163 5.47 7.42 1.47
CA LEU A 163 5.51 7.86 0.07
C LEU A 163 5.14 6.74 -0.93
N CYS A 164 5.35 5.47 -0.56
CA CYS A 164 5.07 4.32 -1.41
C CYS A 164 3.58 3.93 -1.45
N ILE A 165 2.78 4.31 -0.45
CA ILE A 165 1.45 3.74 -0.25
C ILE A 165 0.47 4.18 -1.35
N GLY A 166 0.40 5.48 -1.68
CA GLY A 166 -0.41 5.98 -2.79
C GLY A 166 -0.17 5.24 -4.12
N PRO A 167 1.09 5.17 -4.61
CA PRO A 167 1.43 4.38 -5.79
C PRO A 167 1.06 2.90 -5.69
N MET A 168 1.27 2.27 -4.51
CA MET A 168 0.96 0.86 -4.29
C MET A 168 -0.53 0.58 -4.44
N TRP A 169 -1.41 1.43 -3.91
CA TRP A 169 -2.86 1.29 -4.07
C TRP A 169 -3.33 1.58 -5.48
N ALA A 170 -2.64 2.44 -6.22
CA ALA A 170 -2.95 2.68 -7.61
C ALA A 170 -2.64 1.44 -8.49
N ILE A 171 -1.54 0.73 -8.24
CA ILE A 171 -1.08 -0.41 -9.09
C ILE A 171 -2.18 -1.47 -9.35
N PRO A 172 -2.91 -2.00 -8.34
CA PRO A 172 -4.01 -2.92 -8.56
C PRO A 172 -5.11 -2.37 -9.47
N MET A 173 -5.42 -1.08 -9.36
CA MET A 173 -6.44 -0.41 -10.17
C MET A 173 -6.04 -0.32 -11.64
N ASP A 174 -4.74 -0.19 -11.93
CA ASP A 174 -4.24 -0.15 -13.30
C ASP A 174 -4.06 -1.53 -13.93
N ILE A 175 -3.63 -2.51 -13.12
CA ILE A 175 -3.47 -3.88 -13.59
C ILE A 175 -4.83 -4.47 -13.94
N ALA A 176 -5.84 -4.31 -13.08
CA ALA A 176 -7.15 -4.93 -13.28
C ALA A 176 -8.29 -3.95 -12.95
N PRO A 177 -8.59 -2.95 -13.81
CA PRO A 177 -9.60 -1.93 -13.52
C PRO A 177 -11.01 -2.51 -13.31
N GLU A 178 -11.36 -3.59 -14.00
CA GLU A 178 -12.65 -4.28 -13.85
C GLU A 178 -12.75 -5.11 -12.56
N TYR A 179 -11.61 -5.54 -12.03
CA TYR A 179 -11.51 -6.38 -10.83
C TYR A 179 -10.73 -5.69 -9.71
N SER A 180 -10.70 -4.34 -9.70
CA SER A 180 -9.82 -3.53 -8.86
C SER A 180 -10.03 -3.79 -7.37
N GLY A 181 -11.26 -4.08 -6.95
CA GLY A 181 -11.58 -4.48 -5.58
C GLY A 181 -10.92 -5.80 -5.19
N THR A 182 -11.12 -6.86 -5.98
CA THR A 182 -10.50 -8.19 -5.74
C THR A 182 -8.96 -8.11 -5.80
N ALA A 183 -8.45 -7.39 -6.79
CA ALA A 183 -7.05 -7.08 -7.00
C ALA A 183 -6.40 -6.40 -5.77
N SER A 184 -7.06 -5.37 -5.24
CA SER A 184 -6.59 -4.65 -4.03
C SER A 184 -6.71 -5.51 -2.78
N GLY A 185 -7.75 -6.35 -2.69
CA GLY A 185 -7.90 -7.34 -1.62
C GLY A 185 -6.73 -8.34 -1.59
N MET A 186 -6.35 -8.89 -2.75
CA MET A 186 -5.19 -9.79 -2.87
C MET A 186 -3.89 -9.11 -2.45
N MET A 187 -3.70 -7.84 -2.82
CA MET A 187 -2.57 -7.04 -2.35
C MET A 187 -2.61 -6.91 -0.81
N ASN A 188 -3.76 -6.55 -0.25
CA ASN A 188 -3.93 -6.33 1.18
C ASN A 188 -3.67 -7.60 2.01
N THR A 189 -4.03 -8.78 1.50
CA THR A 189 -3.66 -10.07 2.12
C THR A 189 -2.16 -10.17 2.41
N GLY A 190 -1.30 -9.61 1.55
CA GLY A 190 0.14 -9.53 1.80
C GLY A 190 0.50 -8.74 3.06
N SER A 191 -0.11 -7.56 3.28
CA SER A 191 0.13 -6.77 4.49
C SER A 191 -0.46 -7.44 5.74
N ALA A 192 -1.64 -8.05 5.63
CA ALA A 192 -2.24 -8.79 6.75
C ALA A 192 -1.37 -9.98 7.18
N LEU A 193 -0.81 -10.73 6.24
CA LEU A 193 0.15 -11.79 6.55
C LEU A 193 1.42 -11.24 7.19
N ALA A 194 1.93 -10.11 6.70
CA ALA A 194 3.10 -9.47 7.30
C ALA A 194 2.84 -9.03 8.75
N ALA A 195 1.64 -8.49 9.03
CA ALA A 195 1.22 -8.10 10.38
C ALA A 195 1.20 -9.28 11.36
N ILE A 196 0.80 -10.47 10.89
CA ILE A 196 0.73 -11.69 11.70
C ILE A 196 2.12 -12.30 11.89
N ILE A 197 2.90 -12.39 10.81
CA ILE A 197 4.20 -13.08 10.82
C ILE A 197 5.28 -12.22 11.48
N SER A 198 5.24 -10.89 11.32
CA SER A 198 6.29 -9.98 11.82
C SER A 198 6.53 -10.09 13.33
N PRO A 199 5.52 -10.01 14.21
CA PRO A 199 5.74 -10.13 15.65
C PRO A 199 6.21 -11.54 16.06
N VAL A 200 5.65 -12.58 15.43
CA VAL A 200 6.00 -13.98 15.73
C VAL A 200 7.45 -14.27 15.36
N ALA A 201 7.85 -13.89 14.16
CA ALA A 201 9.23 -14.09 13.69
C ALA A 201 10.21 -13.22 14.48
N SER A 202 9.85 -11.96 14.78
CA SER A 202 10.70 -11.07 15.58
C SER A 202 10.87 -11.61 17.01
N GLY A 203 9.78 -12.05 17.64
CA GLY A 203 9.82 -12.67 18.98
C GLY A 203 10.68 -13.93 19.00
N PHE A 204 10.48 -14.84 18.04
CA PHE A 204 11.28 -16.06 17.94
C PHE A 204 12.77 -15.77 17.71
N LEU A 205 13.10 -14.79 16.86
CA LEU A 205 14.49 -14.37 16.63
C LEU A 205 15.12 -13.78 17.89
N ILE A 206 14.37 -12.98 18.65
CA ILE A 206 14.83 -12.42 19.94
C ILE A 206 15.05 -13.53 20.96
N ASP A 207 14.13 -14.49 21.08
CA ASP A 207 14.23 -15.61 22.02
C ASP A 207 15.46 -16.50 21.73
N MET A 208 15.79 -16.71 20.46
CA MET A 208 16.96 -17.50 20.06
C MET A 208 18.28 -16.77 20.21
N THR A 209 18.33 -15.48 19.88
CA THR A 209 19.60 -14.73 19.77
C THR A 209 19.89 -13.81 20.95
N GLY A 210 18.87 -13.48 21.74
CA GLY A 210 18.96 -12.52 22.84
C GLY A 210 19.22 -11.08 22.39
N SER A 211 19.26 -10.79 21.07
CA SER A 211 19.57 -9.47 20.52
C SER A 211 18.44 -8.92 19.66
N TRP A 212 18.14 -7.64 19.85
CA TRP A 212 17.15 -6.89 19.08
C TRP A 212 17.65 -6.46 17.70
N GLU A 213 18.96 -6.60 17.44
CA GLU A 213 19.58 -6.22 16.16
C GLU A 213 19.25 -7.23 15.05
N VAL A 214 19.08 -8.50 15.39
CA VAL A 214 18.85 -9.58 14.42
C VAL A 214 17.50 -9.42 13.68
N PRO A 215 16.35 -9.20 14.35
CA PRO A 215 15.09 -8.89 13.67
C PRO A 215 15.16 -7.63 12.82
N PHE A 216 15.94 -6.63 13.27
CA PHE A 216 16.09 -5.36 12.57
C PHE A 216 16.85 -5.55 11.25
N ILE A 217 18.00 -6.24 11.28
CA ILE A 217 18.77 -6.60 10.08
C ILE A 217 17.94 -7.47 9.14
N GLY A 218 17.20 -8.46 9.67
CA GLY A 218 16.30 -9.30 8.88
C GLY A 218 15.24 -8.48 8.14
N SER A 219 14.70 -7.46 8.79
CA SER A 219 13.71 -6.55 8.21
C SER A 219 14.30 -5.62 7.15
N MET A 220 15.55 -5.16 7.33
CA MET A 220 16.28 -4.40 6.31
C MET A 220 16.55 -5.23 5.06
N ILE A 221 16.94 -6.51 5.23
CA ILE A 221 17.13 -7.45 4.12
C ILE A 221 15.81 -7.66 3.38
N LEU A 222 14.72 -7.90 4.12
CA LEU A 222 13.38 -8.07 3.54
C LEU A 222 12.95 -6.82 2.75
N MET A 223 13.24 -5.62 3.26
CA MET A 223 12.96 -4.38 2.54
C MET A 223 13.79 -4.25 1.25
N GLY A 224 15.06 -4.66 1.26
CA GLY A 224 15.90 -4.74 0.06
C GLY A 224 15.36 -5.74 -0.98
N VAL A 225 14.85 -6.88 -0.54
CA VAL A 225 14.14 -7.84 -1.42
C VAL A 225 12.88 -7.20 -1.99
N GLY A 226 12.12 -6.45 -1.18
CA GLY A 226 10.96 -5.66 -1.62
C GLY A 226 11.30 -4.66 -2.72
N VAL A 227 12.43 -3.96 -2.61
CA VAL A 227 12.94 -3.06 -3.66
C VAL A 227 13.20 -3.82 -4.96
N LEU A 228 13.86 -4.97 -4.90
CA LEU A 228 14.13 -5.79 -6.10
C LEU A 228 12.83 -6.31 -6.74
N LEU A 229 11.85 -6.72 -5.93
CA LEU A 229 10.56 -7.19 -6.39
C LEU A 229 9.68 -6.05 -6.95
N SER A 230 9.88 -4.82 -6.52
CA SER A 230 9.14 -3.66 -7.05
C SER A 230 9.34 -3.52 -8.56
N PHE A 231 10.55 -3.79 -9.08
CA PHE A 231 10.85 -3.80 -10.53
C PHE A 231 10.15 -4.93 -11.30
N ARG A 232 9.67 -5.97 -10.60
CA ARG A 232 8.94 -7.11 -11.18
C ARG A 232 7.43 -6.90 -11.24
N MET A 233 6.87 -5.87 -10.60
CA MET A 233 5.43 -5.59 -10.58
C MET A 233 4.83 -5.31 -11.98
N LYS A 234 5.64 -4.81 -12.94
CA LYS A 234 5.26 -4.55 -14.36
C LYS A 234 3.79 -4.04 -14.53
N PRO A 235 3.43 -2.89 -13.93
CA PRO A 235 2.05 -2.36 -13.96
C PRO A 235 1.55 -2.00 -15.37
N GLU A 236 2.44 -1.91 -16.35
CA GLU A 236 2.14 -1.57 -17.75
C GLU A 236 1.31 -2.63 -18.48
N ARG A 237 1.29 -3.88 -18.00
CA ARG A 237 0.54 -4.97 -18.62
C ARG A 237 -0.83 -5.11 -17.96
N LYS A 238 -1.83 -4.46 -18.54
CA LYS A 238 -3.24 -4.62 -18.15
C LYS A 238 -3.64 -6.10 -18.22
N PHE A 239 -4.38 -6.56 -17.22
CA PHE A 239 -5.00 -7.87 -17.18
C PHE A 239 -6.15 -7.89 -18.18
N GLN A 240 -6.00 -8.66 -19.25
CA GLN A 240 -7.10 -9.00 -20.16
C GLN A 240 -7.64 -10.37 -19.72
N PRO A 241 -8.90 -10.47 -19.26
CA PRO A 241 -9.57 -11.77 -19.22
C PRO A 241 -9.65 -12.27 -20.67
N GLU A 242 -9.32 -13.54 -20.94
CA GLU A 242 -9.51 -14.09 -22.29
C GLU A 242 -10.92 -13.80 -22.78
N GLU A 243 -10.99 -13.31 -24.00
CA GLU A 243 -12.20 -13.35 -24.81
C GLU A 243 -12.71 -14.78 -24.80
N ASN A 244 -13.91 -14.98 -24.28
CA ASN A 244 -14.60 -16.25 -24.37
C ASN A 244 -14.78 -16.51 -25.87
N PRO A 245 -14.24 -17.58 -26.46
CA PRO A 245 -14.26 -17.80 -27.93
C PRO A 245 -15.68 -17.90 -28.52
N VAL A 246 -16.71 -17.92 -27.68
CA VAL A 246 -18.13 -17.93 -28.05
C VAL A 246 -18.64 -16.53 -28.47
N ALA A 247 -18.04 -15.44 -27.98
CA ALA A 247 -18.46 -14.08 -28.36
C ALA A 247 -18.03 -13.72 -29.80
N ALA A 248 -16.84 -14.19 -30.22
CA ALA A 248 -16.33 -13.96 -31.57
C ALA A 248 -17.17 -14.66 -32.66
N THR A 249 -17.85 -15.77 -32.34
CA THR A 249 -18.72 -16.47 -33.29
C THR A 249 -20.08 -15.80 -33.52
N LEU A 250 -20.53 -14.92 -32.61
CA LEU A 250 -21.82 -14.22 -32.77
C LEU A 250 -21.69 -12.92 -33.57
N GLU A 251 -20.52 -12.29 -33.59
CA GLU A 251 -20.25 -11.11 -34.43
C GLU A 251 -19.90 -11.49 -35.89
N SER A 252 -19.53 -12.74 -36.16
CA SER A 252 -19.17 -13.21 -37.51
C SER A 252 -20.33 -13.74 -38.35
N THR A 253 -21.58 -13.61 -37.88
CA THR A 253 -22.76 -14.04 -38.65
C THR A 253 -23.40 -12.81 -39.30
N PRO A 254 -23.07 -12.45 -40.55
CA PRO A 254 -23.84 -11.44 -41.27
C PRO A 254 -25.27 -11.94 -41.45
N ALA A 255 -26.23 -11.08 -41.08
CA ALA A 255 -27.65 -11.25 -41.35
C ALA A 255 -27.96 -11.23 -42.85
#